data_AF-A0A2N5IQQ0-F1
#
_entry.id   AF-A0A2N5IQQ0-F1
#
_cell.length_a   1.000
_cell.length_b   1.000
_cell.length_c   1.000
_cell.angle_alpha   90.00
_cell.angle_beta   90.00
_cell.angle_gamma   90.00
#
_symmetry.space_group_name_H-M   'P 1'
#
loop_
_entity.id
_entity.type
_entity.pdbx_description
1 polymer ?
#
loop_
_entity_poly.entity_id
_entity_poly.type
_entity_poly.pdbx_seq_one_letter_code
_entity_poly.pdbx_strand_id
1 'polypeptide(L)'
;MAKIEPSSESNGLGDYLQRVFIWNVNMQLTGRGMTQQSLCAALGLKRGAVSAKMTGKTSWTIQDIAAVAEFFNVPPLSLLDASMYEQMMRGMSSDGGASLVAVATAGFPVRATEGQAGGLKPLETKGSGPRYLVEPGAGEYPQRESNS
;
A
#
# COMPACT_ATOMS: atom_id res chain seq x y z
N MET A 1 25.26 34.21 -18.77
CA MET A 1 25.21 32.74 -18.65
C MET A 1 24.04 32.38 -17.75
N ALA A 2 22.88 32.07 -18.33
CA ALA A 2 21.74 31.61 -17.54
C ALA A 2 22.03 30.17 -17.10
N LYS A 3 22.08 29.94 -15.79
CA LYS A 3 22.18 28.61 -15.20
C LYS A 3 20.85 27.91 -15.46
N ILE A 4 20.83 27.05 -16.47
CA ILE A 4 19.70 26.16 -16.74
C ILE A 4 19.78 25.09 -15.65
N GLU A 5 19.05 25.29 -14.56
CA GLU A 5 18.77 24.24 -13.58
C GLU A 5 18.02 23.13 -14.34
N PRO A 6 18.49 21.87 -14.34
CA PRO A 6 17.79 20.80 -15.05
C PRO A 6 16.45 20.57 -14.37
N SER A 7 15.37 20.96 -15.06
CA SER A 7 14.00 20.65 -14.67
C SER A 7 13.86 19.14 -14.48
N SER A 8 13.42 18.75 -13.29
CA SER A 8 13.16 17.39 -12.83
C SER A 8 11.95 16.73 -13.51
N GLU A 9 11.92 16.75 -14.85
CA GLU A 9 11.01 15.94 -15.66
C GLU A 9 11.83 14.86 -16.33
N SER A 10 12.17 13.86 -15.52
CA SER A 10 12.89 12.70 -15.98
C SER A 10 11.88 11.77 -16.68
N ASN A 11 11.58 12.11 -17.94
CA ASN A 11 10.70 11.39 -18.85
C ASN A 11 11.46 10.32 -19.67
N GLY A 12 12.60 9.86 -19.16
CA GLY A 12 13.44 8.85 -19.80
C GLY A 12 13.09 7.42 -19.36
N LEU A 13 13.51 6.44 -20.16
CA LEU A 13 13.35 5.01 -19.85
C LEU A 13 13.91 4.64 -18.46
N GLY A 14 15.02 5.27 -18.05
CA GLY A 14 15.63 5.03 -16.74
C GLY A 14 14.67 5.36 -15.59
N ASP A 15 14.07 6.54 -15.59
CA ASP A 15 13.15 6.99 -14.54
C ASP A 15 11.84 6.22 -14.51
N TYR A 16 11.39 5.81 -15.69
CA TYR A 16 10.26 4.91 -15.83
C TYR A 16 10.55 3.56 -15.16
N LEU A 17 11.68 2.94 -15.47
CA LEU A 17 12.08 1.66 -14.86
C LEU A 17 12.30 1.79 -13.34
N GLN A 18 12.81 2.92 -12.86
CA GLN A 18 12.90 3.21 -11.42
C GLN A 18 11.52 3.20 -10.76
N ARG A 19 10.51 3.82 -11.38
CA ARG A 19 9.13 3.85 -10.88
C ARG A 19 8.48 2.48 -10.88
N VAL A 20 8.61 1.73 -11.99
CA VAL A 20 8.14 0.34 -12.11
C VAL A 20 8.76 -0.52 -11.02
N PHE A 21 10.08 -0.44 -10.84
CA PHE A 21 10.80 -1.18 -9.82
C PHE A 21 10.30 -0.87 -8.41
N ILE A 22 10.20 0.42 -8.04
CA ILE A 22 9.70 0.85 -6.73
C ILE A 22 8.29 0.32 -6.48
N TRP A 23 7.41 0.40 -7.48
CA TRP A 23 6.04 -0.09 -7.39
C TRP A 23 5.99 -1.61 -7.20
N ASN A 24 6.73 -2.38 -8.00
CA ASN A 24 6.82 -3.84 -7.90
C ASN A 24 7.37 -4.29 -6.53
N VAL A 25 8.38 -3.59 -6.00
CA VAL A 25 8.91 -3.85 -4.65
C VAL A 25 7.83 -3.59 -3.58
N ASN A 26 7.07 -2.50 -3.68
CA ASN A 26 5.96 -2.24 -2.76
C ASN A 26 4.88 -3.32 -2.83
N MET A 27 4.58 -3.85 -4.02
CA MET A 27 3.63 -4.97 -4.18
C MET A 27 4.13 -6.24 -3.51
N GLN A 28 5.42 -6.58 -3.66
CA GLN A 28 6.02 -7.72 -2.97
C GLN A 28 6.00 -7.56 -1.45
N LEU A 29 6.31 -6.36 -0.94
CA LEU A 29 6.23 -6.08 0.50
C LEU A 29 4.80 -6.22 1.02
N THR A 30 3.84 -5.60 0.34
CA THR A 30 2.42 -5.62 0.73
C THR A 30 1.87 -7.03 0.71
N GLY A 31 2.10 -7.78 -0.37
CA GLY A 31 1.64 -9.17 -0.49
C GLY A 31 2.22 -10.12 0.57
N ARG A 32 3.35 -9.77 1.18
CA ARG A 32 4.01 -10.53 2.25
C ARG A 32 3.78 -9.96 3.65
N GLY A 33 3.00 -8.88 3.79
CA GLY A 33 2.80 -8.20 5.07
C GLY A 33 4.08 -7.58 5.66
N MET A 34 5.06 -7.27 4.80
CA MET A 34 6.35 -6.71 5.18
C MET A 34 6.36 -5.19 5.07
N THR A 35 7.30 -4.55 5.77
CA THR A 35 7.51 -3.10 5.67
C THR A 35 8.79 -2.79 4.91
N GLN A 36 8.98 -1.53 4.50
CA GLN A 36 10.22 -1.09 3.85
C GLN A 36 11.47 -1.36 4.71
N GLN A 37 11.33 -1.44 6.04
CA GLN A 37 12.46 -1.76 6.92
C GLN A 37 13.02 -3.16 6.68
N SER A 38 12.22 -4.09 6.17
CA SER A 38 12.65 -5.45 5.86
C SER A 38 13.77 -5.49 4.80
N LEU A 39 13.86 -4.48 3.94
CA LEU A 39 14.93 -4.37 2.93
C LEU A 39 16.27 -3.89 3.49
N CYS A 40 16.32 -3.35 4.71
CA CYS A 40 17.54 -2.78 5.28
C CYS A 40 18.66 -3.82 5.40
N ALA A 41 18.33 -5.03 5.87
CA ALA A 41 19.29 -6.11 6.01
C ALA A 41 19.80 -6.62 4.66
N ALA A 42 18.89 -6.83 3.70
CA ALA A 42 19.24 -7.32 2.36
C ALA A 42 20.16 -6.36 1.60
N LEU A 43 19.93 -5.05 1.76
CA LEU A 43 20.72 -4.02 1.08
C LEU A 43 21.96 -3.59 1.87
N GLY A 44 22.11 -3.99 3.13
CA GLY A 44 23.14 -3.45 4.02
C GLY A 44 22.98 -1.94 4.26
N LEU A 45 21.75 -1.41 4.15
CA LEU A 45 21.45 0.02 4.22
C LEU A 45 20.68 0.38 5.49
N LYS A 46 20.86 1.63 5.95
CA LYS A 46 20.05 2.21 7.02
C LYS A 46 18.65 2.53 6.51
N ARG A 47 17.65 2.55 7.40
CA ARG A 47 16.25 2.89 7.10
C ARG A 47 16.08 4.17 6.27
N GLY A 48 16.82 5.22 6.59
CA GLY A 48 16.75 6.49 5.87
C GLY A 48 17.18 6.38 4.40
N ALA A 49 18.22 5.57 4.11
CA ALA A 49 18.69 5.33 2.75
C ALA A 49 17.69 4.48 1.96
N VAL A 50 17.11 3.45 2.58
CA VAL A 50 16.03 2.66 1.95
C VAL A 50 14.83 3.54 1.65
N SER A 51 14.41 4.41 2.59
CA SER A 51 13.30 5.34 2.38
C SER A 51 13.57 6.33 1.24
N ALA A 52 14.79 6.87 1.14
CA ALA A 52 15.19 7.74 0.02
C ALA A 52 15.07 7.02 -1.33
N LYS A 53 15.49 5.75 -1.41
CA LYS A 53 15.31 4.92 -2.60
C LYS A 53 13.85 4.61 -2.91
N MET A 54 13.05 4.23 -1.90
CA MET A 54 11.62 3.93 -2.06
C MET A 54 10.78 5.15 -2.46
N THR A 55 11.25 6.37 -2.17
CA THR A 55 10.60 7.63 -2.56
C THR A 55 11.14 8.21 -3.87
N GLY A 56 12.06 7.52 -4.55
CA GLY A 56 12.67 7.97 -5.79
C GLY A 56 13.70 9.11 -5.64
N LYS A 57 14.05 9.51 -4.41
CA LYS A 57 15.09 10.52 -4.16
C LYS A 57 16.50 10.02 -4.44
N THR A 58 16.68 8.70 -4.49
CA THR A 58 17.95 8.05 -4.79
C THR A 58 17.69 6.90 -5.75
N SER A 59 18.43 6.86 -6.85
CA SER A 59 18.26 5.81 -7.86
C SER A 59 18.65 4.43 -7.32
N TRP A 60 17.94 3.42 -7.78
CA TRP A 60 18.27 2.01 -7.64
C TRP A 60 19.36 1.62 -8.62
N THR A 61 20.37 0.90 -8.14
CA THR A 61 21.46 0.35 -8.95
C THR A 61 21.17 -1.10 -9.31
N ILE A 62 21.89 -1.65 -10.29
CA ILE A 62 21.78 -3.07 -10.67
C ILE A 62 22.10 -4.00 -9.48
N GLN A 63 23.06 -3.62 -8.63
CA GLN A 63 23.41 -4.38 -7.43
C GLN A 63 22.26 -4.39 -6.42
N ASP A 64 21.58 -3.24 -6.24
CA ASP A 64 20.41 -3.19 -5.37
C ASP A 64 19.27 -4.07 -5.91
N ILE A 65 19.03 -4.06 -7.23
CA ILE A 65 17.99 -4.87 -7.87
C ILE A 65 18.27 -6.37 -7.63
N ALA A 66 19.52 -6.82 -7.79
CA ALA A 66 19.91 -8.20 -7.53
C ALA A 66 19.69 -8.58 -6.06
N ALA A 67 20.12 -7.74 -5.11
CA ALA A 67 19.94 -8.00 -3.67
C ALA A 67 18.45 -8.06 -3.27
N VAL A 68 17.61 -7.20 -3.84
CA VAL A 68 16.16 -7.23 -3.60
C VAL A 68 15.51 -8.46 -4.22
N ALA A 69 15.97 -8.89 -5.40
CA ALA A 69 15.50 -10.10 -6.07
C ALA A 69 15.84 -11.36 -5.24
N GLU A 70 17.06 -11.45 -4.70
CA GLU A 70 17.47 -12.51 -3.78
C GLU A 70 16.64 -12.50 -2.50
N PHE A 71 16.43 -11.32 -1.90
CA PHE A 71 15.59 -11.17 -0.71
C PHE A 71 14.16 -11.69 -0.93
N PHE A 72 13.58 -11.41 -2.10
CA PHE A 72 12.24 -11.89 -2.43
C PHE A 72 12.21 -13.31 -3.00
N ASN A 73 13.37 -13.89 -3.34
CA ASN A 73 13.50 -15.15 -4.08
C ASN A 73 12.70 -15.15 -5.40
N VAL A 74 12.94 -14.12 -6.22
CA VAL A 74 12.32 -13.96 -7.56
C VAL A 74 13.39 -13.58 -8.59
N PRO A 75 13.16 -13.82 -9.89
CA PRO A 75 14.08 -13.35 -10.93
C PRO A 75 14.17 -11.82 -10.96
N PRO A 76 15.35 -11.20 -11.12
CA PRO A 76 15.50 -9.75 -11.11
C PRO A 76 14.71 -9.04 -12.23
N LEU A 77 14.57 -9.70 -13.39
CA LEU A 77 13.76 -9.18 -14.50
C LEU A 77 12.27 -9.06 -14.16
N SER A 78 11.75 -9.88 -13.24
CA SER A 78 10.35 -9.77 -12.80
C SER A 78 10.08 -8.48 -12.02
N LEU A 79 11.09 -7.93 -11.35
CA LEU A 79 10.98 -6.65 -10.65
C LEU A 79 11.01 -5.46 -11.61
N LEU A 80 11.48 -5.66 -12.83
CA LEU A 80 11.52 -4.64 -13.90
C LEU A 80 10.37 -4.79 -14.90
N ASP A 81 9.56 -5.84 -14.79
CA ASP A 81 8.40 -6.03 -15.66
C ASP A 81 7.34 -4.98 -15.35
N ALA A 82 7.01 -4.19 -16.38
CA ALA A 82 6.04 -3.11 -16.28
C ALA A 82 4.61 -3.54 -16.58
N SER A 83 4.39 -4.80 -17.00
CA SER A 83 3.09 -5.27 -17.45
C SER A 83 1.97 -5.03 -16.43
N MET A 84 2.22 -5.32 -15.15
CA MET A 84 1.23 -5.08 -14.09
C MET A 84 1.12 -3.60 -13.70
N TYR A 85 2.26 -2.90 -13.63
CA TYR A 85 2.32 -1.47 -13.35
C TYR A 85 1.46 -0.69 -14.37
N GLU A 86 1.64 -0.94 -15.66
CA GLU A 86 0.89 -0.29 -16.74
C GLU A 86 -0.60 -0.61 -16.68
N GLN A 87 -0.96 -1.87 -16.43
CA GLN A 87 -2.36 -2.27 -16.29
C GLN A 87 -3.05 -1.51 -15.15
N MET A 88 -2.39 -1.39 -13.99
CA MET A 88 -2.94 -0.68 -12.83
C MET A 88 -2.98 0.84 -13.05
N MET A 89 -1.94 1.44 -13.63
CA MET A 89 -1.90 2.88 -13.89
C MET A 89 -2.89 3.31 -14.97
N ARG A 90 -3.10 2.48 -16.00
CA ARG A 90 -4.16 2.68 -17.00
C ARG A 90 -5.53 2.67 -16.35
N GLY A 91 -5.80 1.70 -15.46
CA GLY A 91 -7.04 1.60 -14.70
C GLY A 91 -7.25 2.68 -13.62
N MET A 92 -6.21 3.41 -13.23
CA MET A 92 -6.30 4.60 -12.37
C MET A 92 -6.52 5.89 -13.15
N SER A 93 -6.14 5.91 -14.42
CA SER A 93 -6.29 7.07 -15.32
C SER A 93 -7.66 7.09 -16.00
N SER A 94 -8.25 5.92 -16.22
CA SER A 94 -9.68 5.78 -16.51
C SER A 94 -10.43 5.77 -15.17
N ASP A 95 -11.16 6.85 -14.88
CA ASP A 95 -12.25 6.90 -13.91
C ASP A 95 -11.82 6.82 -12.43
N GLY A 96 -11.78 8.00 -11.80
CA GLY A 96 -11.35 8.20 -10.42
C GLY A 96 -11.88 7.18 -9.41
N GLY A 97 -10.96 6.56 -8.68
CA GLY A 97 -11.18 6.02 -7.34
C GLY A 97 -11.99 4.73 -7.18
N ALA A 98 -12.67 4.22 -8.22
CA ALA A 98 -13.59 3.09 -8.04
C ALA A 98 -12.92 1.69 -8.11
N SER A 99 -11.75 1.56 -8.74
CA SER A 99 -11.13 0.24 -9.03
C SER A 99 -10.34 -0.37 -7.85
N LEU A 100 -9.79 0.45 -6.95
CA LEU A 100 -9.02 -0.03 -5.79
C LEU A 100 -9.88 -0.82 -4.79
N VAL A 101 -11.15 -0.44 -4.63
CA VAL A 101 -12.09 -1.16 -3.75
C VAL A 101 -12.45 -2.52 -4.34
N ALA A 102 -12.55 -2.66 -5.67
CA ALA A 102 -12.81 -3.93 -6.32
C ALA A 102 -11.64 -4.91 -6.15
N VAL A 103 -10.38 -4.46 -6.30
CA VAL A 103 -9.20 -5.33 -6.12
C VAL A 103 -8.96 -5.69 -4.65
N ALA A 104 -9.23 -4.77 -3.71
CA ALA A 104 -9.08 -5.07 -2.28
C ALA A 104 -10.20 -5.97 -1.72
N THR A 105 -11.38 -5.99 -2.34
CA THR A 105 -12.51 -6.85 -1.94
C THR A 105 -12.57 -8.17 -2.71
N ALA A 106 -12.03 -8.20 -3.94
CA ALA A 106 -11.69 -9.43 -4.63
C ALA A 106 -10.38 -9.96 -4.03
N GLY A 107 -10.50 -10.58 -2.86
CA GLY A 107 -9.41 -11.31 -2.23
C GLY A 107 -8.65 -12.11 -3.30
N PHE A 108 -7.33 -11.94 -3.31
CA PHE A 108 -6.41 -12.73 -4.13
C PHE A 108 -6.93 -14.18 -4.21
N PRO A 109 -7.07 -14.78 -5.40
CA PRO A 109 -7.51 -16.17 -5.49
C PRO A 109 -6.41 -17.04 -4.89
N VAL A 110 -6.55 -17.32 -3.60
CA VAL A 110 -5.85 -18.40 -2.91
C VAL A 110 -6.36 -19.66 -3.59
N ARG A 111 -5.47 -20.31 -4.33
CA ARG A 111 -5.70 -21.62 -4.95
C ARG A 111 -6.34 -22.53 -3.91
N ALA A 112 -7.63 -22.82 -4.08
CA ALA A 112 -8.35 -23.73 -3.20
C ALA A 112 -7.69 -25.10 -3.32
N THR A 113 -6.95 -25.51 -2.29
CA THR A 113 -6.64 -26.91 -2.07
C THR A 113 -7.87 -27.50 -1.39
N GLU A 114 -8.67 -28.25 -2.15
CA GLU A 114 -9.82 -28.97 -1.64
C GLU A 114 -9.37 -29.96 -0.56
N GLY A 115 -9.80 -29.72 0.68
CA GLY A 115 -9.38 -30.50 1.84
C GLY A 115 -10.01 -30.00 3.15
N GLN A 116 -11.34 -30.05 3.21
CA GLN A 116 -12.15 -30.41 4.39
C GLN A 116 -11.68 -30.00 5.81
N ALA A 117 -12.49 -29.13 6.46
CA ALA A 117 -13.20 -29.37 7.74
C ALA A 117 -13.18 -28.17 8.71
N GLY A 118 -14.35 -27.91 9.31
CA GLY A 118 -14.44 -27.36 10.67
C GLY A 118 -14.96 -25.93 10.76
N GLY A 119 -16.25 -25.79 11.10
CA GLY A 119 -16.93 -24.51 11.25
C GLY A 119 -16.29 -23.55 12.26
N LEU A 120 -16.14 -22.30 11.83
CA LEU A 120 -15.82 -21.18 12.71
C LEU A 120 -17.03 -20.24 12.75
N LYS A 121 -17.56 -20.09 13.95
CA LYS A 121 -18.65 -19.16 14.29
C LYS A 121 -18.12 -17.73 14.19
N PRO A 122 -18.90 -16.74 13.72
CA PRO A 122 -18.50 -15.33 13.80
C PRO A 122 -18.25 -14.91 15.25
N LEU A 123 -17.16 -14.18 15.48
CA LEU A 123 -16.80 -13.59 16.77
C LEU A 123 -17.83 -12.54 17.16
N GLU A 124 -18.46 -12.71 18.32
CA GLU A 124 -19.37 -11.73 18.91
C GLU A 124 -18.61 -10.46 19.29
N THR A 125 -18.87 -9.37 18.58
CA THR A 125 -18.40 -8.04 18.97
C THR A 125 -19.34 -7.48 20.05
N LYS A 126 -18.87 -7.53 21.30
CA LYS A 126 -19.54 -6.84 22.40
C LYS A 126 -19.53 -5.32 22.16
N GLY A 127 -20.71 -4.71 22.21
CA GLY A 127 -20.87 -3.30 22.58
C GLY A 127 -20.91 -2.31 21.42
N SER A 128 -22.04 -2.27 20.72
CA SER A 128 -22.51 -1.02 20.10
C SER A 128 -24.03 -1.09 20.01
N GLY A 129 -24.70 -0.59 21.04
CA GLY A 129 -26.16 -0.50 21.08
C GLY A 129 -26.71 0.48 20.04
N PRO A 130 -27.99 0.35 19.66
CA PRO A 130 -28.59 1.18 18.62
C PRO A 130 -28.60 2.66 19.03
N ARG A 131 -28.10 3.53 18.14
CA ARG A 131 -28.18 4.99 18.30
C ARG A 131 -29.54 5.44 17.77
N TYR A 132 -30.47 5.76 18.66
CA TYR A 132 -31.72 6.42 18.28
C TYR A 132 -31.44 7.91 18.06
N LEU A 133 -31.82 8.41 16.89
CA LEU A 133 -31.86 9.84 16.58
C LEU A 133 -33.04 10.44 17.38
N VAL A 134 -32.77 11.32 18.34
CA VAL A 134 -33.82 12.00 19.11
C VAL A 134 -34.23 13.25 18.33
N GLU A 135 -35.49 13.32 17.91
CA GLU A 135 -36.06 14.50 17.25
C GLU A 135 -36.19 15.68 18.24
N PRO A 136 -35.94 16.93 17.81
CA PRO A 136 -35.98 18.09 18.69
C PRO A 136 -37.42 18.60 18.79
N GLY A 137 -38.13 18.25 19.87
CA GLY A 137 -39.48 18.74 20.10
C GLY A 137 -40.02 18.48 21.51
N ALA A 138 -40.00 19.54 22.32
CA ALA A 138 -40.83 19.79 23.50
C ALA A 138 -40.80 18.76 24.66
N GLY A 139 -40.13 19.13 25.76
CA GLY A 139 -40.25 18.44 27.04
C GLY A 139 -39.22 18.93 28.06
N GLU A 140 -39.70 19.72 29.01
CA GLU A 140 -39.05 20.42 30.12
C GLU A 140 -37.80 19.78 30.77
N TYR A 141 -36.78 20.61 31.06
CA TYR A 141 -35.68 20.25 31.96
C TYR A 141 -36.12 20.40 33.42
N PRO A 142 -36.03 19.37 34.28
CA PRO A 142 -36.17 19.59 35.72
C PRO A 142 -34.94 20.32 36.28
N GLN A 143 -35.21 21.44 36.97
CA GLN A 143 -34.26 22.22 37.75
C GLN A 143 -33.61 21.35 38.83
N ARG A 144 -32.27 21.33 38.88
CA ARG A 144 -31.51 20.74 39.98
C ARG A 144 -31.43 21.76 41.12
N GLU A 145 -32.24 21.55 42.14
CA GLU A 145 -32.06 22.15 43.45
C GLU A 145 -30.69 21.69 43.99
N SER A 146 -29.82 22.63 44.35
CA SER A 146 -28.57 22.32 45.03
C SER A 146 -28.52 23.14 46.32
N ASN A 147 -28.67 22.42 47.42
CA ASN A 147 -28.56 22.87 48.80
C ASN A 147 -27.10 23.20 49.15
N SER A 148 -26.81 24.46 49.46
CA SER A 148 -25.97 24.96 50.59
C SER A 148 -25.87 26.47 50.54
#